data_AF-A0A840P1B4-F1
#
_entry.id   AF-A0A840P1B4-F1
#
_cell.length_a   1.000
_cell.length_b   1.000
_cell.length_c   1.000
_cell.angle_alpha   90.00
_cell.angle_beta   90.00
_cell.angle_gamma   90.00
#
_symmetry.space_group_name_H-M   'P 1'
#
loop_
_entity.id
_entity.type
_entity.pdbx_description
1 polymer ?
#
loop_
_entity_poly.entity_id
_entity_poly.type
_entity_poly.pdbx_seq_one_letter_code
_entity_poly.pdbx_strand_id
1 'polypeptide(L)'
;MITASYLHNQIKEFRSGGEVLRWLAANTQQHGWRRTVDGYWLTAPEDHGDYWLWERTHLRLSPEDYARVYRLHRRYLAYCRHMEEVDPDWQDGKRTYWGDNSVDMVQNSRKYPGLTRTEQLVPPHGDACF
;
A
#
# COMPACT_ATOMS: atom_id res chain seq x y z
N MET A 1 -13.71 -1.46 -20.81
CA MET A 1 -14.43 -0.26 -20.35
C MET A 1 -15.16 -0.64 -19.07
N ILE A 2 -15.03 0.16 -18.02
CA ILE A 2 -15.67 -0.04 -16.72
C ILE A 2 -16.68 1.08 -16.55
N THR A 3 -17.91 0.73 -16.22
CA THR A 3 -18.99 1.69 -16.03
C THR A 3 -19.38 1.69 -14.56
N ALA A 4 -19.39 2.88 -13.96
CA ALA A 4 -19.70 3.07 -12.56
C ALA A 4 -20.91 3.98 -12.40
N SER A 5 -21.75 3.69 -11.42
CA SER A 5 -22.69 4.70 -10.91
C SER A 5 -21.93 5.66 -10.00
N TYR A 6 -22.15 6.95 -10.21
CA TYR A 6 -21.56 8.07 -9.49
C TYR A 6 -22.71 9.00 -9.03
N LEU A 7 -22.46 9.84 -8.01
CA LEU A 7 -23.36 10.87 -7.46
C LEU A 7 -24.74 11.01 -8.16
N HIS A 8 -25.82 10.72 -7.44
CA HIS A 8 -27.19 10.85 -7.96
C HIS A 8 -27.46 10.02 -9.25
N ASN A 9 -26.92 8.80 -9.33
CA ASN A 9 -27.07 7.87 -10.46
C ASN A 9 -26.50 8.38 -11.80
N GLN A 10 -25.57 9.33 -11.77
CA GLN A 10 -24.79 9.68 -12.95
C GLN A 10 -23.91 8.50 -13.35
N ILE A 11 -23.74 8.32 -14.67
CA ILE A 11 -22.84 7.29 -15.18
C ILE A 11 -21.46 7.90 -15.34
N LYS A 12 -20.45 7.21 -14.81
CA LYS A 12 -19.04 7.53 -15.01
C LYS A 12 -18.35 6.37 -15.70
N GLU A 13 -17.68 6.67 -16.80
CA GLU A 13 -16.95 5.68 -17.59
C GLU A 13 -15.45 5.76 -17.34
N PHE A 14 -14.83 4.59 -17.25
CA PHE A 14 -13.38 4.44 -17.16
C PHE A 14 -12.90 3.50 -18.27
N ARG A 15 -11.78 3.83 -18.90
CA ARG A 15 -11.19 3.01 -19.96
C ARG A 15 -10.60 1.72 -19.40
N SER A 16 -10.11 1.74 -18.15
CA SER A 16 -9.47 0.60 -17.50
C SER A 16 -9.61 0.60 -15.98
N GLY A 17 -9.33 -0.54 -15.35
CA GLY A 17 -9.24 -0.63 -13.88
C GLY A 17 -8.12 0.22 -13.29
N GLY A 18 -7.03 0.45 -14.04
CA GLY A 18 -5.96 1.35 -13.61
C GLY A 18 -6.43 2.81 -13.55
N GLU A 19 -7.33 3.21 -14.44
CA GLU A 19 -7.95 4.53 -14.42
C GLU A 19 -8.90 4.71 -13.24
N VAL A 20 -9.65 3.66 -12.88
CA VAL A 20 -10.45 3.62 -11.65
C VAL A 20 -9.54 3.86 -10.43
N LEU A 21 -8.43 3.12 -10.31
CA LEU A 21 -7.49 3.27 -9.19
C LEU A 21 -6.88 4.69 -9.12
N ARG A 22 -6.49 5.26 -10.28
CA ARG A 22 -5.99 6.65 -10.35
C ARG A 22 -7.05 7.65 -9.94
N TRP A 23 -8.28 7.48 -10.42
CA TRP A 23 -9.38 8.37 -10.08
C TRP A 23 -9.70 8.31 -8.58
N LEU A 24 -9.73 7.11 -7.99
CA LEU A 24 -9.89 6.93 -6.54
C LEU A 24 -8.76 7.63 -5.77
N ALA A 25 -7.51 7.43 -6.16
CA ALA A 25 -6.38 8.11 -5.51
C ALA A 25 -6.48 9.65 -5.57
N ALA A 26 -7.00 10.21 -6.67
CA ALA A 26 -7.14 11.66 -6.85
C ALA A 26 -8.36 12.26 -6.14
N ASN A 27 -9.46 11.50 -6.01
CA ASN A 27 -10.75 12.03 -5.55
C ASN A 27 -11.04 11.73 -4.07
N THR A 28 -10.06 11.18 -3.35
CA THR A 28 -10.25 10.88 -1.95
C THR A 28 -9.33 11.75 -1.09
N GLN A 29 -9.95 12.68 -0.35
CA GLN A 29 -9.29 13.79 0.35
C GLN A 29 -8.08 13.35 1.19
N GLN A 30 -6.95 14.01 0.94
CA GLN A 30 -5.65 13.81 1.61
C GLN A 30 -5.57 14.53 2.96
N HIS A 31 -6.41 14.18 3.94
CA HIS A 31 -6.23 14.69 5.30
C HIS A 31 -5.20 13.85 6.07
N GLY A 32 -3.94 14.28 5.97
CA GLY A 32 -2.93 14.24 7.03
C GLY A 32 -2.24 12.91 7.37
N TRP A 33 -2.76 11.75 6.93
CA TRP A 33 -2.14 10.46 7.23
C TRP A 33 -2.01 9.66 5.94
N ARG A 34 -0.81 9.13 5.69
CA ARG A 34 -0.39 8.40 4.48
C ARG A 34 -1.39 7.27 4.19
N ARG A 35 -2.45 7.54 3.43
CA ARG A 35 -3.42 6.56 2.96
C ARG A 35 -3.20 6.37 1.46
N THR A 36 -2.42 5.35 1.15
CA THR A 36 -2.38 4.72 -0.18
C THR A 36 -3.79 4.18 -0.51
N VAL A 37 -4.01 3.65 -1.72
CA VAL A 37 -5.26 2.94 -2.04
C VAL A 37 -5.59 1.85 -1.01
N ASP A 38 -4.58 1.35 -0.27
CA ASP A 38 -4.70 0.42 0.85
C ASP A 38 -5.52 0.96 2.04
N GLY A 39 -5.53 2.28 2.22
CA GLY A 39 -6.35 2.93 3.25
C GLY A 39 -7.83 3.05 2.86
N TYR A 40 -8.20 2.62 1.65
CA TYR A 40 -9.56 2.58 1.15
C TYR A 40 -10.09 1.15 1.11
N TRP A 41 -11.39 1.03 1.36
CA TRP A 41 -12.19 -0.20 1.45
C TRP A 41 -12.32 -0.98 0.11
N LEU A 42 -11.24 -1.10 -0.67
CA LEU A 42 -11.11 -2.14 -1.70
C LEU A 42 -10.75 -3.45 -1.00
N THR A 43 -11.75 -4.01 -0.33
CA THR A 43 -11.66 -5.30 0.38
C THR A 43 -11.92 -6.45 -0.57
N ALA A 44 -11.72 -7.67 -0.08
CA ALA A 44 -12.08 -8.86 -0.82
C ALA A 44 -13.59 -8.79 -1.20
N PRO A 45 -13.97 -9.09 -2.45
CA PRO A 45 -15.38 -9.07 -2.87
C PRO A 45 -16.27 -9.99 -2.02
N GLU A 46 -15.69 -11.03 -1.42
CA GLU A 46 -16.39 -11.98 -0.55
C GLU A 46 -16.73 -11.38 0.83
N ASP A 47 -15.93 -10.41 1.31
CA ASP A 47 -16.04 -9.84 2.65
C ASP A 47 -17.01 -8.65 2.71
N HIS A 48 -17.33 -8.05 1.57
CA HIS A 48 -18.26 -6.93 1.45
C HIS A 48 -19.21 -7.16 0.27
N GLY A 49 -20.47 -7.47 0.56
CA GLY A 49 -21.54 -7.52 -0.44
C GLY A 49 -21.91 -6.16 -1.04
N ASP A 50 -21.24 -5.09 -0.61
CA ASP A 50 -21.49 -3.72 -1.01
C ASP A 50 -20.37 -3.22 -1.93
N TYR A 51 -20.59 -3.26 -3.24
CA TYR A 51 -19.66 -2.78 -4.29
C TYR A 51 -19.55 -1.26 -4.36
N TRP A 52 -19.92 -0.61 -3.26
CA TRP A 52 -19.84 0.82 -3.08
C TRP A 52 -18.52 1.16 -2.43
N LEU A 53 -17.76 2.05 -3.06
CA LEU A 53 -16.56 2.62 -2.47
C LEU A 53 -16.98 3.80 -1.58
N TRP A 54 -17.80 3.50 -0.56
CA TRP A 54 -18.56 4.50 0.17
C TRP A 54 -17.91 4.96 1.47
N GLU A 55 -17.54 6.24 1.42
CA GLU A 55 -17.64 7.24 2.50
C GLU A 55 -17.32 8.62 1.90
N ARG A 56 -16.64 8.69 0.73
CA ARG A 56 -16.23 9.96 0.10
C ARG A 56 -16.33 10.03 -1.43
N THR A 57 -16.38 8.91 -2.16
CA THR A 57 -16.33 8.92 -3.64
C THR A 57 -17.68 8.69 -4.33
N HIS A 58 -18.69 8.19 -3.62
CA HIS A 58 -20.02 7.85 -4.18
C HIS A 58 -19.96 6.98 -5.45
N LEU A 59 -18.91 6.18 -5.61
CA LEU A 59 -18.70 5.32 -6.76
C LEU A 59 -19.20 3.91 -6.45
N ARG A 60 -20.06 3.38 -7.33
CA ARG A 60 -20.52 1.99 -7.30
C ARG A 60 -20.11 1.30 -8.59
N LEU A 61 -19.47 0.14 -8.45
CA LEU A 61 -19.09 -0.72 -9.58
C LEU A 61 -20.03 -1.92 -9.69
N SER A 62 -20.06 -2.54 -10.87
CA SER A 62 -20.58 -3.91 -11.00
C SER A 62 -19.70 -4.87 -10.18
N PRO A 63 -20.24 -6.03 -9.74
CA PRO A 63 -19.45 -7.06 -9.06
C PRO A 63 -18.20 -7.48 -9.85
N GLU A 64 -18.34 -7.64 -11.16
CA GLU A 64 -17.28 -8.09 -12.04
C GLU A 64 -16.16 -7.04 -12.18
N ASP A 65 -16.54 -5.77 -12.34
CA ASP A 65 -15.58 -4.68 -12.45
C ASP A 65 -14.91 -4.39 -11.10
N TYR A 66 -15.65 -4.48 -9.99
CA TYR A 66 -15.09 -4.39 -8.65
C TYR A 66 -14.02 -5.46 -8.43
N ALA A 67 -14.34 -6.72 -8.71
CA ALA A 67 -13.39 -7.83 -8.57
C ALA A 67 -12.16 -7.67 -9.47
N ARG A 68 -12.34 -7.12 -10.68
CA ARG A 68 -11.24 -6.83 -11.60
C ARG A 68 -10.33 -5.72 -11.05
N VAL A 69 -10.89 -4.63 -10.54
CA VAL A 69 -10.16 -3.51 -9.94
C VAL A 69 -9.43 -3.98 -8.68
N TYR A 70 -10.09 -4.77 -7.83
CA TYR A 70 -9.49 -5.38 -6.63
C TYR A 70 -8.27 -6.25 -6.98
N ARG A 71 -8.39 -7.17 -7.94
CA ARG A 71 -7.26 -8.02 -8.36
C ARG A 71 -6.09 -7.19 -8.91
N LEU A 72 -6.37 -6.13 -9.67
CA LEU A 72 -5.34 -5.23 -10.18
C LEU A 72 -4.63 -4.51 -9.04
N HIS A 73 -5.40 -4.00 -8.06
CA HIS A 73 -4.85 -3.35 -6.87
C HIS A 73 -3.94 -4.31 -6.09
N ARG A 74 -4.39 -5.55 -5.81
CA ARG A 74 -3.58 -6.57 -5.12
C ARG A 74 -2.26 -6.87 -5.84
N ARG A 75 -2.27 -6.96 -7.17
CA ARG A 75 -1.04 -7.13 -7.97
C ARG A 75 -0.11 -5.94 -7.84
N TYR A 76 -0.66 -4.72 -7.87
CA TYR A 76 0.13 -3.51 -7.69
C TYR A 76 0.78 -3.46 -6.30
N LEU A 77 0.07 -3.86 -5.24
CA LEU A 77 0.65 -3.93 -3.90
C LEU A 77 1.74 -4.98 -3.75
N ALA A 78 1.54 -6.16 -4.33
CA ALA A 78 2.57 -7.18 -4.36
C ALA A 78 3.83 -6.67 -5.09
N TYR A 79 3.65 -5.93 -6.19
CA TYR A 79 4.74 -5.29 -6.90
C TYR A 79 5.44 -4.21 -6.06
N CYS A 80 4.70 -3.30 -5.41
CA CYS A 80 5.27 -2.30 -4.52
C CYS A 80 6.07 -2.93 -3.38
N ARG A 81 5.51 -3.96 -2.72
CA ARG A 81 6.21 -4.71 -1.67
C ARG A 81 7.48 -5.36 -2.19
N HIS A 82 7.42 -6.00 -3.35
CA HIS A 82 8.61 -6.60 -3.97
C HIS A 82 9.70 -5.56 -4.21
N MET A 83 9.33 -4.38 -4.71
CA MET A 83 10.24 -3.25 -4.95
C MET A 83 10.81 -2.64 -3.68
N GLU A 84 10.10 -2.76 -2.55
CA GLU A 84 10.53 -2.20 -1.25
C GLU A 84 11.32 -3.20 -0.40
N GLU A 85 11.09 -4.50 -0.55
CA GLU A 85 11.66 -5.52 0.34
C GLU A 85 12.70 -6.42 -0.34
N VAL A 86 12.42 -6.85 -1.57
CA VAL A 86 13.13 -7.97 -2.23
C VAL A 86 14.11 -7.50 -3.29
N ASP A 87 13.63 -6.64 -4.20
CA ASP A 87 14.41 -6.14 -5.33
C ASP A 87 15.50 -5.10 -4.99
N PRO A 88 15.42 -4.34 -3.88
CA PRO A 88 16.51 -3.46 -3.47
C PRO A 88 17.83 -4.21 -3.26
N ASP A 89 18.90 -3.66 -3.84
CA ASP A 89 20.27 -4.06 -3.54
C ASP A 89 20.73 -3.33 -2.27
N TRP A 90 20.51 -3.96 -1.12
CA TRP A 90 20.78 -3.37 0.19
C TRP A 90 22.27 -3.23 0.47
N GLN A 91 22.66 -2.03 0.91
CA GLN A 91 24.00 -1.75 1.38
C GLN A 91 23.98 -1.31 2.84
N ASP A 92 24.85 -1.95 3.63
CA ASP A 92 25.08 -1.62 5.03
C ASP A 92 25.52 -0.16 5.18
N GLY A 93 24.83 0.55 6.07
CA GLY A 93 25.14 1.92 6.44
C GLY A 93 25.59 2.03 7.89
N LYS A 94 24.83 2.79 8.67
CA LYS A 94 25.18 3.11 10.05
C LYS A 94 24.66 2.03 11.00
N ARG A 95 25.54 1.58 11.91
CA ARG A 95 25.17 0.75 13.07
C ARG A 95 24.83 1.62 14.28
N THR A 96 23.81 1.22 15.02
CA THR A 96 23.44 1.78 16.32
C THR A 96 23.52 0.67 17.35
N TYR A 97 24.33 0.87 18.38
CA TYR A 97 24.46 -0.03 19.53
C TYR A 97 23.57 0.50 20.64
N TRP A 98 22.65 -0.33 21.11
CA TRP A 98 21.70 0.03 22.15
C TRP A 98 22.17 -0.46 23.53
N GLY A 99 21.56 0.07 24.59
CA GLY A 99 21.92 -0.25 25.98
C GLY A 99 21.53 -1.66 26.43
N ASP A 100 20.72 -2.38 25.65
CA ASP A 100 20.31 -3.77 25.86
C ASP A 100 21.18 -4.77 25.05
N ASN A 101 22.37 -4.33 24.64
CA ASN A 101 23.31 -5.03 23.77
C ASN A 101 22.76 -5.40 22.37
N SER A 102 21.58 -4.90 21.98
CA SER A 102 21.08 -5.06 20.62
C SER A 102 21.83 -4.15 19.65
N VAL A 103 21.88 -4.57 18.39
CA VAL A 103 22.53 -3.82 17.32
C VAL A 103 21.61 -3.72 16.13
N ASP A 104 21.26 -2.49 15.78
CA ASP A 104 20.50 -2.17 14.57
C ASP A 104 21.44 -1.63 13.49
N MET A 105 21.15 -1.98 12.24
CA MET A 105 21.80 -1.46 11.04
C MET A 105 20.78 -0.73 10.18
N VAL A 106 21.07 0.54 9.86
CA VAL A 106 20.35 1.24 8.79
C VAL A 106 20.98 0.86 7.46
N GLN A 107 20.21 0.22 6.59
CA GLN A 107 20.59 -0.10 5.23
C GLN A 107 19.93 0.86 4.24
N ASN A 108 20.66 1.19 3.19
CA ASN A 108 20.17 2.01 2.10
C ASN A 108 20.15 1.17 0.82
N SER A 109 19.13 1.34 0.00
CA SER A 109 19.10 0.68 -1.32
C SER A 109 20.03 1.38 -2.29
N ARG A 110 20.95 0.62 -2.92
CA ARG A 110 21.77 1.13 -4.04
C ARG A 110 20.94 1.31 -5.31
N LYS A 111 19.91 0.48 -5.49
CA LYS A 111 19.05 0.46 -6.68
C LYS A 111 17.99 1.56 -6.64
N TYR A 112 17.46 1.87 -5.45
CA TYR A 112 16.36 2.82 -5.25
C TYR A 112 16.78 3.93 -4.26
N PRO A 113 17.31 5.06 -4.76
CA PRO A 113 17.74 6.16 -3.90
C PRO A 113 16.61 6.67 -3.00
N GLY A 114 16.91 6.84 -1.71
CA GLY A 114 15.94 7.31 -0.70
C GLY A 114 15.14 6.19 -0.04
N LEU A 115 15.24 4.94 -0.50
CA LEU A 115 14.67 3.79 0.19
C LEU A 115 15.65 3.30 1.27
N THR A 116 15.18 3.29 2.51
CA THR A 116 15.95 2.88 3.69
C THR A 116 15.18 1.84 4.50
N ARG A 117 15.90 0.88 5.09
CA ARG A 117 15.33 -0.03 6.09
C ARG A 117 16.25 -0.12 7.31
N THR A 118 15.69 -0.56 8.43
CA THR A 118 16.45 -0.90 9.63
C THR A 118 16.39 -2.42 9.81
N GLU A 119 17.55 -3.06 9.89
CA GLU A 119 17.69 -4.49 10.15
C GLU A 119 18.36 -4.69 11.51
N GLN A 120 17.74 -5.50 12.37
CA GLN A 120 18.32 -5.87 13.65
C GLN A 120 19.33 -7.00 13.43
N LEU A 121 20.62 -6.71 13.58
CA LEU A 121 21.70 -7.69 13.40
C LEU A 121 21.86 -8.58 14.63
N VAL A 122 21.68 -8.00 15.81
CA VAL A 122 21.76 -8.69 17.09
C VAL A 122 20.51 -8.34 17.89
N PRO A 123 19.68 -9.33 18.26
CA PRO A 123 18.50 -9.06 19.05
C PRO A 123 18.86 -8.62 20.48
N PRO A 124 17.92 -7.98 21.21
CA PRO A 124 18.09 -7.70 22.62
C PRO A 124 18.42 -9.00 23.36
N HIS A 125 19.53 -8.99 24.09
CA HIS A 125 19.90 -10.11 24.94
C HIS A 125 20.42 -9.57 26.26
N GLY A 126 19.74 -9.97 27.33
CA GLY A 126 20.01 -9.54 28.69
C GLY A 126 21.21 -10.24 29.28
N ASP A 127 22.40 -9.92 28.80
CA ASP A 127 23.66 -10.01 29.57
C ASP A 127 24.16 -8.61 29.92
N ALA A 128 23.22 -7.65 30.08
CA ALA A 128 23.51 -6.41 30.77
C ALA A 128 23.70 -6.74 32.26
N CYS A 129 24.97 -6.97 32.63
CA CYS A 129 25.54 -7.12 33.98
C CYS A 129 25.63 -8.56 34.52
N PHE A 130 26.84 -9.13 34.47
CA PHE A 130 27.66 -9.41 35.67
C PHE A 130 29.14 -9.17 35.37
#